data_AF-A0A0P8YTA5-F1
#
_entry.id   AF-A0A0P8YTA5-F1
#
_cell.length_a   1.000
_cell.length_b   1.000
_cell.length_c   1.000
_cell.angle_alpha   90.00
_cell.angle_beta   90.00
_cell.angle_gamma   90.00
#
_symmetry.space_group_name_H-M   'P 1'
#
loop_
_entity.id
_entity.type
_entity.pdbx_description
1 polymer ?
#
loop_
_entity_poly.entity_id
_entity_poly.type
_entity_poly.pdbx_seq_one_letter_code
_entity_poly.pdbx_strand_id
1 'polypeptide(L)'
;MEVSLFLGFFWGWVTVIITGILFVRPSVLRELKKLVVEDRGFGIMYGFLSIFLGLGTVILHNVWTLNWQGLITLIAWLALLKGIYVIAYPEPSKKTNFEVRVLSTRIVLAILGVLSFWMLILLYMK
;
A
#
# COMPACT_ATOMS: atom_id res chain seq x y z
N MET A 1 -1.85 22.78 1.21
CA MET A 1 -0.40 22.50 1.11
C MET A 1 0.11 21.73 2.31
N GLU A 2 -0.21 22.14 3.54
CA GLU A 2 0.20 21.44 4.78
C GLU A 2 -0.29 19.99 4.85
N VAL A 3 -1.57 19.74 4.55
CA VAL A 3 -2.15 18.38 4.52
C VAL A 3 -1.44 17.48 3.50
N SER A 4 -1.14 18.01 2.30
CA SER A 4 -0.40 17.26 1.28
C SER A 4 1.02 16.91 1.73
N LEU A 5 1.72 17.82 2.42
CA LEU A 5 3.05 17.54 2.97
C LEU A 5 2.96 16.47 4.08
N PHE A 6 2.01 16.60 5.00
CA PHE A 6 1.76 15.59 6.04
C PHE A 6 1.51 14.22 5.42
N LEU A 7 0.59 14.12 4.45
CA LEU A 7 0.27 12.86 3.77
C LEU A 7 1.46 12.33 2.96
N GLY A 8 2.26 13.21 2.36
CA GLY A 8 3.50 12.85 1.66
C GLY A 8 4.51 12.20 2.61
N PHE A 9 4.79 12.82 3.76
CA PHE A 9 5.68 12.23 4.76
C PHE A 9 5.09 10.94 5.34
N PHE A 10 3.79 10.91 5.65
CA PHE A 10 3.10 9.74 6.18
C PHE A 10 3.20 8.54 5.23
N TRP A 11 2.72 8.67 3.99
CA TRP A 11 2.74 7.59 3.01
C TRP A 11 4.17 7.23 2.58
N GLY A 12 5.06 8.22 2.48
CA GLY A 12 6.46 8.00 2.18
C GLY A 12 7.15 7.13 3.23
N TRP A 13 7.14 7.57 4.49
CA TRP A 13 7.82 6.87 5.57
C TRP A 13 7.20 5.51 5.89
N VAL A 14 5.87 5.41 5.98
CA VAL A 14 5.20 4.13 6.22
C VAL A 14 5.59 3.11 5.15
N THR A 15 5.59 3.51 3.88
CA THR A 15 5.92 2.60 2.78
C THR A 15 7.39 2.20 2.79
N VAL A 16 8.32 3.13 3.04
CA VAL A 16 9.76 2.83 3.11
C VAL A 16 10.06 1.88 4.27
N ILE A 17 9.50 2.12 5.46
CA ILE A 17 9.70 1.28 6.65
C ILE A 17 9.15 -0.13 6.40
N ILE A 18 7.90 -0.25 5.95
CA ILE A 18 7.28 -1.55 5.72
C ILE A 18 8.02 -2.32 4.62
N THR A 19 8.33 -1.66 3.51
CA THR A 19 9.11 -2.27 2.43
C THR A 19 10.47 -2.75 2.94
N GLY A 20 11.21 -1.90 3.66
CA GLY A 20 12.51 -2.26 4.24
C GLY A 20 12.44 -3.51 5.12
N ILE A 21 11.48 -3.57 6.06
CA ILE A 21 11.27 -4.73 6.93
C ILE A 21 10.99 -5.99 6.12
N LEU A 22 10.10 -5.93 5.13
CA LEU A 22 9.67 -7.10 4.35
C LEU A 22 10.73 -7.57 3.35
N PHE A 23 11.64 -6.70 2.91
CA PHE A 23 12.83 -7.08 2.14
C PHE A 23 13.91 -7.72 3.00
N VAL A 24 14.19 -7.16 4.18
CA VAL A 24 15.17 -7.72 5.12
C VAL A 24 14.68 -9.06 5.69
N ARG A 25 13.38 -9.23 5.88
CA ARG A 25 12.76 -10.46 6.42
C ARG A 25 11.71 -11.02 5.46
N PRO A 26 12.13 -11.75 4.41
CA PRO A 26 11.20 -12.30 3.43
C PRO A 26 10.29 -13.41 3.99
N SER A 27 10.63 -14.00 5.14
CA SER A 27 9.79 -14.94 5.88
C SER A 27 8.52 -14.27 6.40
N VAL A 28 8.64 -13.05 6.95
CA VAL A 28 7.50 -12.26 7.46
C VAL A 28 6.54 -11.91 6.32
N LEU A 29 7.06 -11.58 5.14
CA LEU A 29 6.21 -11.35 3.96
C LEU A 29 5.37 -12.59 3.60
N ARG A 30 6.00 -13.78 3.60
CA ARG A 30 5.30 -15.03 3.30
C ARG A 30 4.22 -15.31 4.35
N GLU A 31 4.54 -15.12 5.63
CA GLU A 31 3.59 -15.30 6.74
C GLU A 31 2.39 -14.36 6.64
N LEU A 32 2.62 -13.06 6.46
CA LEU A 32 1.55 -12.07 6.26
C LEU A 32 0.71 -12.41 5.04
N LYS A 33 1.33 -12.88 3.95
CA LYS A 33 0.56 -13.31 2.78
C LYS A 33 -0.27 -14.54 3.03
N LYS A 34 0.24 -15.51 3.79
CA LYS A 34 -0.51 -16.70 4.18
C LYS A 34 -1.73 -16.32 5.02
N LEU A 35 -1.56 -15.45 6.02
CA LEU A 35 -2.66 -14.92 6.83
C LEU A 35 -3.74 -14.25 5.97
N VAL A 36 -3.38 -13.40 5.02
CA VAL A 36 -4.36 -12.75 4.12
C VAL A 36 -5.06 -13.75 3.19
N VAL A 37 -4.44 -14.89 2.84
CA VAL A 37 -5.06 -15.94 2.00
C VAL A 37 -6.01 -16.80 2.82
N GLU A 38 -5.52 -17.32 3.94
CA GLU A 38 -6.11 -18.44 4.66
C GLU A 38 -7.04 -17.99 5.77
N ASP A 39 -6.73 -16.86 6.42
CA ASP A 39 -7.55 -16.29 7.48
C ASP A 39 -8.48 -15.21 6.93
N ARG A 40 -9.78 -15.52 6.90
CA ARG A 40 -10.79 -14.58 6.41
C ARG A 40 -10.97 -13.37 7.33
N GLY A 41 -10.83 -13.54 8.65
CA GLY A 41 -10.91 -12.45 9.62
C GLY A 41 -9.79 -11.44 9.40
N PHE A 42 -8.56 -11.94 9.24
CA PHE A 42 -7.40 -11.10 8.92
C PHE A 42 -7.57 -10.39 7.57
N GLY A 43 -8.05 -11.09 6.55
CA GLY A 43 -8.35 -10.50 5.23
C GLY A 43 -9.37 -9.37 5.30
N ILE A 44 -10.46 -9.53 6.07
CA ILE A 44 -11.47 -8.50 6.27
C ILE A 44 -10.89 -7.29 7.02
N MET A 45 -10.15 -7.52 8.10
CA MET A 45 -9.48 -6.45 8.87
C MET A 45 -8.50 -5.65 8.01
N TYR A 46 -7.68 -6.35 7.21
CA TYR A 46 -6.79 -5.72 6.23
C TYR A 46 -7.57 -4.87 5.22
N GLY A 47 -8.68 -5.39 4.70
CA GLY A 47 -9.56 -4.68 3.79
C GLY A 47 -10.10 -3.39 4.40
N PHE A 48 -10.63 -3.45 5.63
CA PHE A 48 -11.15 -2.27 6.33
C PHE A 48 -10.06 -1.23 6.56
N LEU A 49 -8.88 -1.63 7.05
CA LEU A 49 -7.76 -0.70 7.24
C LEU A 49 -7.38 -0.02 5.92
N SER A 50 -7.34 -0.78 4.82
CA SER A 50 -7.05 -0.25 3.48
C SER A 50 -8.10 0.75 3.00
N ILE A 51 -9.40 0.49 3.28
CA ILE A 51 -10.50 1.43 2.99
C ILE A 51 -10.36 2.69 3.82
N PHE A 52 -10.16 2.59 5.14
CA PHE A 52 -10.05 3.76 6.01
C PHE A 52 -8.88 4.67 5.60
N LEU A 53 -7.70 4.08 5.39
CA LEU A 53 -6.52 4.84 4.97
C LEU A 53 -6.69 5.43 3.56
N GLY A 54 -7.23 4.65 2.62
CA GLY A 54 -7.47 5.09 1.25
C GLY A 54 -8.50 6.20 1.17
N LEU A 55 -9.71 5.98 1.72
CA LEU A 55 -10.80 6.95 1.72
C LEU A 55 -10.44 8.23 2.48
N GLY A 56 -9.83 8.11 3.67
CA GLY A 56 -9.37 9.25 4.43
C GLY A 56 -8.37 10.10 3.65
N THR A 57 -7.43 9.45 2.95
CA THR A 57 -6.47 10.16 2.08
C THR A 57 -7.17 10.78 0.87
N VAL A 58 -8.09 10.09 0.20
CA VAL A 58 -8.85 10.65 -0.94
C VAL A 58 -9.65 11.89 -0.53
N ILE A 59 -10.33 11.86 0.61
CA ILE A 59 -11.12 13.01 1.09
C ILE A 59 -10.21 14.22 1.37
N LEU A 60 -9.05 13.98 1.97
CA LEU A 60 -8.11 15.03 2.36
C LEU A 60 -7.21 15.49 1.20
N HIS A 61 -6.98 14.64 0.21
CA HIS A 61 -6.02 14.84 -0.86
C HIS A 61 -6.42 14.05 -2.12
N ASN A 62 -7.15 14.73 -3.02
CA ASN A 62 -7.51 14.23 -4.34
C ASN A 62 -7.04 15.21 -5.43
N VAL A 63 -5.74 15.24 -5.65
CA VAL A 63 -5.08 16.17 -6.58
C VAL A 63 -4.37 15.37 -7.67
N TRP A 64 -4.80 15.51 -8.92
CA TRP A 64 -4.20 14.83 -10.06
C TRP A 64 -3.19 15.74 -10.75
N THR A 65 -1.92 15.59 -10.37
CA THR A 65 -0.79 16.33 -10.93
C THR A 65 0.35 15.36 -11.26
N LEU A 66 1.18 15.68 -12.26
CA LEU A 66 2.34 14.85 -12.65
C LEU A 66 3.55 15.00 -11.71
N ASN A 67 3.31 15.29 -10.43
CA ASN A 67 4.32 15.42 -9.39
C ASN A 67 4.01 14.48 -8.21
N TRP A 68 4.76 14.58 -7.12
CA TRP A 68 4.58 13.73 -5.94
C TRP A 68 3.17 13.80 -5.33
N GLN A 69 2.42 14.90 -5.52
CA GLN A 69 1.04 14.98 -5.02
C GLN A 69 0.11 14.03 -5.77
N GLY A 70 0.31 13.84 -7.08
CA GLY A 70 -0.43 12.85 -7.85
C GLY A 70 -0.12 11.42 -7.43
N LEU A 71 1.12 11.15 -7.00
CA LEU A 71 1.50 9.84 -6.45
C LEU A 71 0.69 9.52 -5.17
N ILE A 72 0.50 10.49 -4.28
CA ILE A 72 -0.35 10.32 -3.09
C ILE A 72 -1.79 9.99 -3.50
N THR A 73 -2.34 10.76 -4.43
CA THR A 73 -3.70 10.53 -4.94
C THR A 73 -3.85 9.13 -5.55
N LEU A 74 -2.87 8.68 -6.34
CA LEU A 74 -2.85 7.33 -6.91
C LEU A 74 -2.80 6.25 -5.83
N ILE A 75 -1.90 6.38 -4.84
CA ILE A 75 -1.79 5.44 -3.72
C ILE A 75 -3.11 5.38 -2.94
N ALA A 76 -3.75 6.52 -2.69
CA ALA A 76 -5.01 6.62 -1.96
C ALA A 76 -6.14 5.84 -2.66
N TRP A 77 -6.31 6.07 -3.96
CA TRP A 77 -7.32 5.37 -4.75
C TRP A 77 -7.03 3.87 -4.87
N LEU A 78 -5.77 3.48 -5.11
CA LEU A 78 -5.39 2.07 -5.16
C LEU A 78 -5.64 1.37 -3.81
N ALA A 79 -5.33 2.01 -2.68
CA ALA A 79 -5.59 1.47 -1.35
C ALA A 79 -7.10 1.32 -1.10
N LEU A 80 -7.90 2.32 -1.46
CA LEU A 80 -9.35 2.28 -1.32
C LEU A 80 -9.97 1.14 -2.14
N LEU A 81 -9.68 1.11 -3.44
CA LEU A 81 -10.23 0.09 -4.35
C LEU A 81 -9.79 -1.31 -3.97
N LYS A 82 -8.52 -1.49 -3.56
CA LYS A 82 -8.01 -2.78 -3.09
C LYS A 82 -8.69 -3.24 -1.82
N GLY A 83 -8.94 -2.34 -0.87
CA GLY A 83 -9.65 -2.66 0.36
C GLY A 83 -11.07 -3.15 0.08
N ILE A 84 -11.81 -2.45 -0.79
CA ILE A 84 -13.13 -2.86 -1.27
C ILE A 84 -13.06 -4.25 -1.92
N TYR A 85 -12.11 -4.45 -2.83
CA TYR A 85 -11.94 -5.72 -3.54
C TYR A 85 -11.68 -6.90 -2.59
N VAL A 86 -10.81 -6.74 -1.59
CA VAL A 86 -10.50 -7.82 -0.63
C VAL A 86 -11.71 -8.21 0.21
N ILE A 87 -12.56 -7.24 0.57
CA ILE A 87 -13.79 -7.52 1.31
C ILE A 87 -14.83 -8.18 0.40
N ALA A 88 -15.09 -7.59 -0.77
CA ALA A 88 -16.13 -8.03 -1.69
C ALA A 88 -15.83 -9.39 -2.34
N TYR A 89 -14.58 -9.65 -2.69
CA TYR A 89 -14.17 -10.84 -3.46
C TYR A 89 -13.04 -11.60 -2.76
N PRO A 90 -13.35 -12.49 -1.77
CA PRO A 90 -12.34 -13.34 -1.13
C PRO A 90 -11.79 -14.45 -2.02
N GLU A 91 -12.58 -14.93 -2.98
CA GLU A 91 -12.34 -16.16 -3.73
C GLU A 91 -11.12 -16.15 -4.68
N PRO A 92 -10.80 -15.04 -5.38
CA PRO A 92 -9.60 -14.94 -6.21
C PRO A 92 -8.33 -15.21 -5.40
N SER A 93 -8.39 -14.94 -4.08
CA SER A 93 -7.29 -15.14 -3.17
C SER A 93 -6.82 -16.61 -3.08
N LYS A 94 -7.74 -17.57 -3.28
CA LYS A 94 -7.49 -19.00 -3.09
C LYS A 94 -7.09 -19.76 -4.37
N LYS A 95 -7.36 -19.18 -5.55
CA LYS A 95 -7.14 -19.86 -6.84
C LYS A 95 -5.76 -19.55 -7.47
N THR A 96 -5.09 -18.49 -7.04
CA THR A 96 -3.76 -18.13 -7.55
C THR A 96 -2.66 -18.88 -6.81
N ASN A 97 -1.65 -19.35 -7.55
CA ASN A 97 -0.46 -19.96 -6.96
C ASN A 97 0.20 -19.00 -5.93
N PHE A 98 0.45 -19.51 -4.73
CA PHE A 98 1.01 -18.76 -3.62
C PHE A 98 2.37 -18.12 -3.96
N GLU A 99 3.24 -18.82 -4.68
CA GLU A 99 4.57 -18.30 -5.04
C GLU A 99 4.48 -17.10 -5.99
N VAL A 100 3.58 -17.16 -6.98
CA VAL A 100 3.31 -16.05 -7.91
C VAL A 100 2.80 -14.82 -7.15
N ARG A 101 2.00 -15.05 -6.11
CA ARG A 101 1.43 -13.98 -5.28
C ARG A 101 2.46 -13.35 -4.34
N VAL A 102 3.37 -14.15 -3.78
CA VAL A 102 4.51 -13.63 -3.02
C VAL A 102 5.43 -12.83 -3.92
N LEU A 103 5.76 -13.34 -5.11
CA LEU A 103 6.62 -12.66 -6.08
C LEU A 103 6.02 -11.34 -6.56
N SER A 104 4.76 -11.34 -7.00
CA SER A 104 4.06 -10.11 -7.41
C SER A 104 4.00 -9.08 -6.28
N THR A 105 3.78 -9.52 -5.04
CA THR A 105 3.83 -8.60 -3.89
C THR A 105 5.22 -8.02 -3.69
N ARG A 106 6.29 -8.80 -3.83
CA ARG A 106 7.67 -8.28 -3.74
C ARG A 106 7.96 -7.24 -4.82
N ILE A 107 7.53 -7.47 -6.05
CA ILE A 107 7.70 -6.53 -7.16
C ILE A 107 6.96 -5.22 -6.85
N VAL A 108 5.71 -5.30 -6.41
CA VAL A 108 4.92 -4.12 -6.02
C VAL A 108 5.58 -3.38 -4.85
N LEU A 109 6.06 -4.09 -3.83
CA LEU A 109 6.79 -3.49 -2.72
C LEU A 109 8.08 -2.81 -3.17
N ALA A 110 8.84 -3.40 -4.10
CA ALA A 110 10.04 -2.77 -4.66
C ALA A 110 9.70 -1.43 -5.34
N ILE A 111 8.69 -1.44 -6.22
CA ILE A 111 8.26 -0.26 -6.96
C ILE A 111 7.77 0.82 -5.99
N LEU A 112 6.88 0.47 -5.06
CA LEU A 112 6.35 1.42 -4.08
C LEU A 112 7.42 1.94 -3.14
N GLY A 113 8.39 1.11 -2.76
CA GLY A 113 9.54 1.52 -1.95
C GLY A 113 10.40 2.57 -2.65
N VAL A 114 10.75 2.33 -3.92
CA VAL A 114 11.54 3.27 -4.73
C VAL A 114 10.78 4.57 -4.95
N LEU A 115 9.50 4.51 -5.33
CA LEU A 115 8.67 5.70 -5.53
C LEU A 115 8.50 6.51 -4.24
N SER A 116 8.33 5.83 -3.10
CA SER A 116 8.18 6.48 -1.80
C SER A 116 9.49 7.11 -1.33
N PHE A 117 10.62 6.44 -1.55
CA PHE A 117 11.93 6.99 -1.24
C PHE A 117 12.24 8.23 -2.09
N TRP A 118 11.97 8.16 -3.40
CA TRP A 118 12.08 9.31 -4.30
C TRP A 118 11.17 10.47 -3.87
N MET A 119 9.93 10.18 -3.50
CA MET A 119 8.99 11.18 -2.98
C MET A 119 9.52 11.85 -1.71
N LEU A 120 10.08 11.08 -0.76
CA LEU A 120 10.67 11.65 0.46
C LEU A 120 11.85 12.58 0.15
N ILE A 121 12.73 12.22 -0.78
CA ILE A 121 13.83 13.10 -1.21
C ILE A 121 13.29 14.43 -1.70
N LEU A 122 12.27 14.41 -2.56
CA LEU A 122 11.64 15.64 -3.07
C LEU A 122 10.99 16.48 -1.96
N LEU A 123 10.43 15.84 -0.94
CA LEU A 123 9.82 16.53 0.20
C LEU A 123 10.86 17.19 1.11
N TYR A 124 12.02 16.57 1.30
CA TYR A 124 13.12 17.14 2.10
C TYR A 124 13.93 18.22 1.37
N MET A 125 13.92 18.23 0.03
CA MET A 125 14.59 19.26 -0.77
C MET A 125 13.78 20.55 -0.95
N LYS A 126 12.54 20.59 -0.45
CA LYS A 126 11.61 21.70 -0.61
C LYS A 126 11.53 22.53 0.67
#